data_AF-A0A419YH90-F1
#
_entry.id   AF-A0A419YH90-F1
#
_cell.length_a   1.000
_cell.length_b   1.000
_cell.length_c   1.000
_cell.angle_alpha   90.00
_cell.angle_beta   90.00
_cell.angle_gamma   90.00
#
_symmetry.space_group_name_H-M   'P 1'
#
loop_
_entity.id
_entity.type
_entity.pdbx_description
1 polymer ?
#
loop_
_entity_poly.entity_id
_entity_poly.type
_entity_poly.pdbx_seq_one_letter_code
_entity_poly.pdbx_strand_id
1 'polypeptide(L)'
;MTYPPQTGAPFPGQPGPPQPQHPTYPQPPYQQPYPQPHQTPYQQPFPGQQLPPQGWGGAPGWGGPGGPPQRGGAGRKPACLGVVLVVLVGVVVGGVVLVNANRKRMPVSPMAAESGKWQKVADVLTQALAAKDEEAFVKPFAGPAKEKQRLVFRNLLKIPWETARWEAPVAPMNGQLWVDFVHQVKGVDNLPITERYGWQVLPVDSGTEVVTDVGGIKGSEGKDLGFGYYPAPWDLYDDLTVQVRDHLVAMAGKDQAAELNRDVDVLARTAKDDLAAWQKYAPAPVGDRKGASGFFVVLEKNRDVYNKLYKGDGKANDSLEAGVNMPMRASDQSKAGPDEMLIGGSRIVMDTTGSRFTSSQWQDGVTDIGRHEMAHAIVAPLLTAQPEFDGTGNPRDWVAEGFGEYMALRGRDSLARDEMAAYLQDVRFNGELPGDGAEFYSSDGKQRSANYTLAGDALRFMGSKYGDAKVFSFVAAQYGRPKEYEQQITAATGQSPAQFQSAWAAHVRAVAPKH
;
A
#
# COMPACT_ATOMS: atom_id res chain seq x y z
N MET A 1 16.68 48.79 12.09
CA MET A 1 15.47 48.91 12.94
C MET A 1 15.62 47.91 14.07
N THR A 2 15.58 48.37 15.32
CA THR A 2 15.86 47.59 16.53
C THR A 2 14.56 47.23 17.24
N TYR A 3 14.36 45.94 17.53
CA TYR A 3 13.28 45.48 18.40
C TYR A 3 13.70 45.59 19.88
N PRO A 4 12.77 45.90 20.80
CA PRO A 4 13.07 45.93 22.24
C PRO A 4 13.18 44.50 22.83
N PRO A 5 13.95 44.31 23.91
CA PRO A 5 14.11 43.01 24.56
C PRO A 5 12.86 42.59 25.34
N GLN A 6 12.56 41.29 25.34
CA GLN A 6 11.52 40.69 26.19
C GLN A 6 11.94 40.72 27.67
N THR A 7 11.06 41.20 28.53
CA THR A 7 11.18 41.11 29.99
C THR A 7 10.80 39.72 30.49
N GLY A 8 11.71 39.01 31.17
CA GLY A 8 11.33 37.80 31.93
C GLY A 8 12.36 36.66 32.03
N ALA A 9 13.49 36.70 31.32
CA ALA A 9 14.50 35.65 31.40
C ALA A 9 15.37 35.78 32.68
N PRO A 10 15.49 34.74 33.55
CA PRO A 10 16.38 34.78 34.70
C PRO A 10 17.85 34.64 34.28
N PHE A 11 18.75 35.28 35.02
CA PHE A 11 20.20 35.19 34.80
C PHE A 11 20.75 33.81 35.18
N PRO A 12 21.80 33.30 34.49
CA PRO A 12 22.45 32.04 34.85
C PRO A 12 23.05 32.11 36.26
N GLY A 13 22.65 31.18 37.14
CA GLY A 13 23.28 30.99 38.46
C GLY A 13 22.40 31.22 39.69
N GLN A 14 21.12 31.60 39.55
CA GLN A 14 20.19 31.62 40.69
C GLN A 14 19.40 30.31 40.84
N PRO A 15 19.17 29.82 42.07
CA PRO A 15 18.20 28.75 42.34
C PRO A 15 16.79 29.20 41.95
N GLY A 16 16.08 28.37 41.17
CA GLY A 16 14.69 28.64 40.80
C GLY A 16 13.73 28.58 42.00
N PRO A 17 12.53 29.19 41.90
CA PRO A 17 11.53 29.12 42.95
C PRO A 17 11.03 27.67 43.15
N PRO A 18 10.65 27.28 44.39
CA PRO A 18 10.19 25.94 44.69
C PRO A 18 8.89 25.62 43.92
N GLN A 19 8.83 24.42 43.31
CA GLN A 19 7.63 23.99 42.60
C GLN A 19 6.45 23.74 43.54
N PRO A 20 5.20 24.04 43.12
CA PRO A 20 4.02 23.67 43.88
C PRO A 20 3.88 22.15 43.97
N GLN A 21 3.61 21.65 45.17
CA GLN A 21 3.39 20.23 45.41
C GLN A 21 2.05 19.80 44.78
N HIS A 22 2.10 18.79 43.90
CA HIS A 22 0.89 18.16 43.37
C HIS A 22 0.20 17.32 44.46
N PRO A 23 -1.14 17.32 44.55
CA PRO A 23 -1.85 16.46 45.49
C PRO A 23 -1.66 14.98 45.12
N THR A 24 -1.20 14.18 46.08
CA THR A 24 -1.07 12.72 45.93
C THR A 24 -2.44 12.04 45.98
N TYR A 25 -2.88 11.50 44.84
CA TYR A 25 -4.02 10.58 44.81
C TYR A 25 -3.62 9.21 45.40
N PRO A 26 -4.43 8.60 46.27
CA PRO A 26 -4.15 7.27 46.81
C PRO A 26 -4.21 6.21 45.72
N GLN A 27 -3.16 5.39 45.63
CA GLN A 27 -3.11 4.21 44.77
C GLN A 27 -4.17 3.17 45.19
N PRO A 28 -4.88 2.51 44.27
CA PRO A 28 -5.70 1.35 44.60
C PRO A 28 -4.79 0.18 45.05
N PRO A 29 -5.24 -0.68 45.97
CA PRO A 29 -4.41 -1.73 46.55
C PRO A 29 -4.01 -2.80 45.52
N TYR A 30 -2.77 -3.26 45.61
CA TYR A 30 -2.22 -4.37 44.83
C TYR A 30 -3.13 -5.61 44.88
N GLN A 31 -3.60 -6.07 43.72
CA GLN A 31 -4.16 -7.41 43.61
C GLN A 31 -3.03 -8.45 43.68
N GLN A 32 -3.24 -9.48 44.49
CA GLN A 32 -2.32 -10.60 44.67
C GLN A 32 -2.10 -11.36 43.35
N PRO A 33 -0.90 -11.90 43.09
CA PRO A 33 -0.67 -12.75 41.94
C PRO A 33 -1.46 -14.06 42.07
N TYR A 34 -2.19 -14.44 41.02
CA TYR A 34 -2.87 -15.73 40.95
C TYR A 34 -1.83 -16.87 40.98
N PRO A 35 -2.05 -17.93 41.79
CA PRO A 35 -1.14 -19.07 41.81
C PRO A 35 -1.20 -19.85 40.49
N GLN A 36 -0.02 -20.22 39.98
CA GLN A 36 0.08 -21.11 38.83
C GLN A 36 -0.53 -22.49 39.15
N PRO A 37 -1.44 -23.03 38.32
CA PRO A 37 -1.84 -24.42 38.42
C PRO A 37 -0.67 -25.32 37.98
N HIS A 38 -0.31 -26.26 38.85
CA HIS A 38 0.76 -27.22 38.62
C HIS A 38 0.55 -28.05 37.35
N GLN A 39 1.60 -28.18 36.52
CA GLN A 39 1.64 -29.18 35.45
C GLN A 39 1.76 -30.58 36.05
N THR A 40 0.76 -31.44 35.85
CA THR A 40 0.89 -32.89 36.02
C THR A 40 1.20 -33.56 34.67
N PRO A 41 2.14 -34.51 34.62
CA PRO A 41 2.53 -35.15 33.36
C PRO A 41 1.52 -36.24 32.96
N TYR A 42 1.02 -36.17 31.73
CA TYR A 42 0.25 -37.27 31.12
C TYR A 42 1.00 -37.89 29.95
N GLN A 43 1.17 -39.21 30.04
CA GLN A 43 1.68 -40.06 28.97
C GLN A 43 0.54 -40.42 28.00
N GLN A 44 0.87 -40.46 26.69
CA GLN A 44 0.52 -41.46 25.64
C GLN A 44 -0.73 -42.37 25.78
N PRO A 45 -1.33 -42.92 24.68
CA PRO A 45 -1.01 -42.77 23.25
C PRO A 45 -2.25 -42.50 22.33
N PHE A 46 -2.02 -42.18 21.05
CA PHE A 46 -2.96 -42.49 19.96
C PHE A 46 -2.20 -42.98 18.70
N PRO A 47 -2.79 -43.86 17.87
CA PRO A 47 -2.05 -44.69 16.92
C PRO A 47 -1.73 -43.97 15.60
N GLY A 48 -0.61 -44.34 14.99
CA GLY A 48 -0.11 -43.71 13.77
C GLY A 48 -0.81 -44.18 12.49
N GLN A 49 -0.85 -43.28 11.50
CA GLN A 49 -0.93 -43.65 10.10
C GLN A 49 0.46 -43.46 9.46
N GLN A 50 0.95 -44.52 8.81
CA GLN A 50 2.24 -44.51 8.12
C GLN A 50 2.07 -43.93 6.72
N LEU A 51 2.86 -42.92 6.38
CA LEU A 51 3.11 -42.53 4.99
C LEU A 51 4.40 -43.25 4.51
N PRO A 52 4.38 -44.00 3.40
CA PRO A 52 5.53 -44.75 2.93
C PRO A 52 6.57 -43.84 2.24
N PRO A 53 7.89 -44.11 2.42
CA PRO A 53 8.94 -43.32 1.79
C PRO A 53 9.40 -43.93 0.44
N GLN A 54 9.50 -43.11 -0.60
CA GLN A 54 10.27 -43.39 -1.82
C GLN A 54 10.91 -42.08 -2.30
N GLY A 55 12.17 -42.03 -2.75
CA GLY A 55 13.12 -43.12 -2.97
C GLY A 55 13.83 -42.90 -4.30
N TRP A 56 15.08 -42.43 -4.27
CA TRP A 56 15.87 -42.17 -5.48
C TRP A 56 16.29 -43.47 -6.18
N GLY A 57 16.23 -43.47 -7.52
CA GLY A 57 17.16 -44.24 -8.38
C GLY A 57 16.56 -45.30 -9.32
N GLY A 58 17.13 -45.36 -10.53
CA GLY A 58 17.15 -46.58 -11.35
C GLY A 58 16.28 -46.58 -12.63
N ALA A 59 16.92 -46.35 -13.79
CA ALA A 59 16.43 -46.88 -15.07
C ALA A 59 16.81 -48.37 -15.20
N PRO A 60 16.09 -49.15 -16.03
CA PRO A 60 16.64 -49.42 -17.37
C PRO A 60 15.57 -49.42 -18.49
N GLY A 61 15.98 -49.30 -19.76
CA GLY A 61 15.07 -49.16 -20.91
C GLY A 61 15.36 -50.07 -22.10
N TRP A 62 14.51 -49.93 -23.14
CA TRP A 62 14.61 -50.42 -24.54
C TRP A 62 13.77 -49.49 -25.45
N GLY A 63 13.95 -49.37 -26.78
CA GLY A 63 14.95 -50.00 -27.65
C GLY A 63 15.21 -49.34 -29.03
N GLY A 64 14.39 -48.39 -29.51
CA GLY A 64 14.63 -47.65 -30.78
C GLY A 64 13.55 -47.83 -31.87
N PRO A 65 13.79 -47.41 -33.15
CA PRO A 65 15.02 -46.83 -33.72
C PRO A 65 14.87 -45.55 -34.59
N GLY A 66 15.96 -44.78 -34.70
CA GLY A 66 16.48 -44.19 -35.96
C GLY A 66 15.82 -42.96 -36.63
N GLY A 67 16.52 -41.81 -36.59
CA GLY A 67 16.29 -40.64 -37.47
C GLY A 67 17.49 -39.67 -37.46
N PRO A 68 17.89 -39.03 -38.59
CA PRO A 68 19.22 -38.40 -38.75
C PRO A 68 19.33 -36.94 -38.28
N PRO A 69 20.56 -36.41 -38.06
CA PRO A 69 20.79 -35.06 -37.54
C PRO A 69 20.84 -33.98 -38.65
N GLN A 70 20.42 -32.76 -38.34
CA GLN A 70 20.72 -31.57 -39.15
C GLN A 70 21.30 -30.42 -38.32
N ARG A 71 22.25 -29.70 -38.94
CA ARG A 71 22.98 -28.56 -38.38
C ARG A 71 22.33 -27.24 -38.77
N GLY A 72 22.36 -26.27 -37.85
CA GLY A 72 22.65 -24.86 -38.14
C GLY A 72 21.55 -24.01 -38.80
N GLY A 73 21.33 -22.82 -38.24
CA GLY A 73 20.48 -21.79 -38.84
C GLY A 73 20.25 -20.63 -37.87
N ALA A 74 20.86 -19.48 -38.15
CA ALA A 74 20.67 -18.27 -37.37
C ALA A 74 19.49 -17.43 -37.88
N GLY A 75 18.82 -16.70 -36.99
CA GLY A 75 18.16 -15.43 -37.38
C GLY A 75 16.76 -15.14 -36.83
N ARG A 76 16.63 -13.92 -36.28
CA ARG A 76 15.43 -13.06 -36.21
C ARG A 76 14.30 -13.40 -35.22
N LYS A 77 14.30 -12.65 -34.10
CA LYS A 77 13.10 -12.02 -33.51
C LYS A 77 12.68 -10.79 -34.37
N PRO A 78 11.53 -10.11 -34.16
CA PRO A 78 10.30 -10.50 -33.44
C PRO A 78 9.01 -10.35 -34.30
N ALA A 79 7.92 -11.02 -33.92
CA ALA A 79 6.59 -10.82 -34.54
C ALA A 79 5.40 -11.02 -33.57
N CYS A 80 5.46 -10.45 -32.36
CA CYS A 80 4.36 -10.53 -31.37
C CYS A 80 3.90 -9.16 -30.81
N LEU A 81 4.17 -8.06 -31.53
CA LEU A 81 3.82 -6.69 -31.11
C LEU A 81 2.65 -6.06 -31.89
N GLY A 82 2.15 -6.74 -32.94
CA GLY A 82 1.21 -6.14 -33.90
C GLY A 82 -0.29 -6.30 -33.62
N VAL A 83 -0.70 -7.22 -32.74
CA VAL A 83 -2.13 -7.62 -32.61
C VAL A 83 -2.81 -7.06 -31.36
N VAL A 84 -2.08 -6.87 -30.25
CA VAL A 84 -2.58 -6.21 -29.03
C VAL A 84 -2.89 -4.72 -29.28
N LEU A 85 -2.17 -4.12 -30.23
CA LEU A 85 -2.19 -2.68 -30.52
C LEU A 85 -3.47 -2.21 -31.23
N VAL A 86 -4.17 -3.09 -31.97
CA VAL A 86 -5.42 -2.73 -32.67
C VAL A 86 -6.63 -2.74 -31.72
N VAL A 87 -6.64 -3.62 -30.71
CA VAL A 87 -7.75 -3.73 -29.76
C VAL A 87 -7.70 -2.61 -28.71
N LEU A 88 -6.51 -2.25 -28.20
CA LEU A 88 -6.37 -1.17 -27.22
C LEU A 88 -6.56 0.23 -27.81
N VAL A 89 -6.12 0.48 -29.05
CA VAL A 89 -6.36 1.79 -29.71
C VAL A 89 -7.86 2.03 -29.95
N GLY A 90 -8.64 0.98 -30.24
CA GLY A 90 -10.11 1.09 -30.34
C GLY A 90 -10.77 1.56 -29.03
N VAL A 91 -10.30 1.07 -27.88
CA VAL A 91 -10.84 1.42 -26.55
C VAL A 91 -10.39 2.82 -26.12
N VAL A 92 -9.12 3.19 -26.34
CA VAL A 92 -8.60 4.51 -25.96
C VAL A 92 -9.20 5.62 -26.84
N VAL A 93 -9.30 5.42 -28.16
CA VAL A 93 -9.96 6.40 -29.04
C VAL A 93 -11.46 6.48 -28.75
N GLY A 94 -12.13 5.35 -28.46
CA GLY A 94 -13.53 5.34 -28.04
C GLY A 94 -13.77 6.12 -26.74
N GLY A 95 -12.93 5.91 -25.72
CA GLY A 95 -13.02 6.59 -24.42
C GLY A 95 -12.72 8.09 -24.50
N VAL A 96 -11.65 8.49 -25.19
CA VAL A 96 -11.26 9.91 -25.30
C VAL A 96 -12.24 10.69 -26.18
N VAL A 97 -12.81 10.09 -27.23
CA VAL A 97 -13.89 10.71 -28.02
C VAL A 97 -15.17 10.87 -27.19
N LEU A 98 -15.53 9.90 -26.32
CA LEU A 98 -16.66 10.04 -25.40
C LEU A 98 -16.47 11.16 -24.36
N VAL A 99 -15.25 11.36 -23.86
CA VAL A 99 -14.94 12.42 -22.88
C VAL A 99 -14.90 13.81 -23.52
N ASN A 100 -14.49 13.95 -24.79
CA ASN A 100 -14.29 15.27 -25.42
C ASN A 100 -15.31 15.68 -26.50
N ALA A 101 -16.10 14.76 -27.08
CA ALA A 101 -16.97 15.08 -28.24
C ALA A 101 -18.40 15.55 -27.89
N ASN A 102 -18.87 15.40 -26.65
CA ASN A 102 -20.27 15.72 -26.29
C ASN A 102 -20.53 17.17 -25.83
N ARG A 103 -19.79 18.14 -26.38
CA ARG A 103 -20.11 19.59 -26.30
C ARG A 103 -21.23 20.03 -27.26
N LYS A 104 -22.11 19.11 -27.69
CA LYS A 104 -23.42 19.46 -28.24
C LYS A 104 -24.48 19.17 -27.18
N ARG A 105 -25.20 20.22 -26.77
CA ARG A 105 -26.24 20.16 -25.72
C ARG A 105 -27.38 19.22 -26.16
N MET A 106 -27.32 17.96 -25.76
CA MET A 106 -28.53 17.17 -25.56
C MET A 106 -29.34 17.82 -24.43
N PRO A 107 -30.69 17.76 -24.44
CA PRO A 107 -31.51 18.38 -23.41
C PRO A 107 -31.19 17.77 -22.04
N VAL A 108 -30.61 18.57 -21.16
CA VAL A 108 -29.92 18.18 -19.91
C VAL A 108 -30.87 17.62 -18.82
N SER A 109 -32.17 17.51 -19.11
CA SER A 109 -33.21 17.27 -18.10
C SER A 109 -33.30 15.82 -17.57
N PRO A 110 -33.32 14.75 -18.41
CA PRO A 110 -33.64 13.41 -17.91
C PRO A 110 -32.51 12.74 -17.11
N MET A 111 -31.27 12.76 -17.63
CA MET A 111 -30.14 12.11 -16.94
C MET A 111 -29.79 12.81 -15.63
N ALA A 112 -29.83 14.15 -15.58
CA ALA A 112 -29.56 14.89 -14.35
C ALA A 112 -30.64 14.64 -13.28
N ALA A 113 -31.91 14.51 -13.69
CA ALA A 113 -32.99 14.16 -12.78
C ALA A 113 -32.82 12.73 -12.21
N GLU A 114 -32.42 11.76 -13.04
CA GLU A 114 -32.20 10.37 -12.60
C GLU A 114 -30.96 10.26 -11.69
N SER A 115 -29.83 10.88 -12.03
CA SER A 115 -28.68 11.01 -11.10
C SER A 115 -29.10 11.63 -9.77
N GLY A 116 -29.97 12.65 -9.79
CA GLY A 116 -30.51 13.28 -8.58
C GLY A 116 -31.42 12.37 -7.73
N LYS A 117 -31.96 11.28 -8.29
CA LYS A 117 -32.64 10.24 -7.48
C LYS A 117 -31.63 9.32 -6.81
N TRP A 118 -30.62 8.87 -7.54
CA TRP A 118 -29.57 8.00 -7.00
C TRP A 118 -28.71 8.68 -5.94
N GLN A 119 -28.44 9.98 -6.09
CA GLN A 119 -27.78 10.74 -5.04
C GLN A 119 -28.60 10.75 -3.74
N LYS A 120 -29.94 10.83 -3.78
CA LYS A 120 -30.76 10.71 -2.56
C LYS A 120 -30.65 9.34 -1.89
N VAL A 121 -30.47 8.26 -2.67
CA VAL A 121 -30.22 6.92 -2.10
C VAL A 121 -28.86 6.89 -1.40
N ALA A 122 -27.82 7.48 -2.01
CA ALA A 122 -26.49 7.61 -1.43
C ALA A 122 -26.46 8.54 -0.19
N ASP A 123 -27.26 9.61 -0.20
CA ASP A 123 -27.45 10.53 0.93
C ASP A 123 -28.08 9.81 2.13
N VAL A 124 -29.04 8.89 1.89
CA VAL A 124 -29.64 8.05 2.95
C VAL A 124 -28.59 7.15 3.59
N LEU A 125 -27.72 6.48 2.81
CA LEU A 125 -26.63 5.67 3.39
C LEU A 125 -25.67 6.52 4.23
N THR A 126 -25.33 7.71 3.72
CA THR A 126 -24.45 8.67 4.40
C THR A 126 -25.04 9.12 5.74
N GLN A 127 -26.31 9.52 5.75
CA GLN A 127 -27.02 9.93 6.96
C GLN A 127 -27.18 8.76 7.94
N ALA A 128 -27.47 7.56 7.45
CA ALA A 128 -27.63 6.36 8.27
C ALA A 128 -26.31 5.93 8.94
N LEU A 129 -25.17 5.98 8.22
CA LEU A 129 -23.85 5.73 8.82
C LEU A 129 -23.53 6.75 9.91
N ALA A 130 -23.73 8.05 9.63
CA ALA A 130 -23.48 9.12 10.59
C ALA A 130 -24.38 9.01 11.85
N ALA A 131 -25.64 8.62 11.68
CA ALA A 131 -26.60 8.40 12.76
C ALA A 131 -26.44 7.05 13.47
N LYS A 132 -25.64 6.13 12.93
CA LYS A 132 -25.51 4.73 13.34
C LYS A 132 -26.83 3.94 13.27
N ASP A 133 -27.65 4.24 12.26
CA ASP A 133 -28.92 3.57 11.98
C ASP A 133 -28.73 2.43 10.95
N GLU A 134 -28.63 1.19 11.45
CA GLU A 134 -28.43 0.00 10.61
C GLU A 134 -29.63 -0.23 9.66
N GLU A 135 -30.86 0.00 10.13
CA GLU A 135 -32.07 -0.28 9.36
C GLU A 135 -32.28 0.75 8.25
N ALA A 136 -32.02 2.04 8.51
CA ALA A 136 -31.99 3.05 7.46
C ALA A 136 -30.88 2.79 6.43
N PHE A 137 -29.72 2.28 6.88
CA PHE A 137 -28.61 1.95 5.98
C PHE A 137 -28.94 0.78 5.06
N VAL A 138 -29.50 -0.32 5.58
CA VAL A 138 -29.79 -1.50 4.74
C VAL A 138 -31.09 -1.38 3.93
N LYS A 139 -31.93 -0.36 4.20
CA LYS A 139 -33.22 -0.15 3.53
C LYS A 139 -33.18 -0.11 1.99
N PRO A 140 -32.15 0.44 1.32
CA PRO A 140 -32.10 0.45 -0.15
C PRO A 140 -31.79 -0.91 -0.80
N PHE A 141 -31.34 -1.90 -0.02
CA PHE A 141 -30.80 -3.16 -0.54
C PHE A 141 -31.82 -4.30 -0.47
N ALA A 142 -31.86 -5.12 -1.52
CA ALA A 142 -32.74 -6.27 -1.67
C ALA A 142 -31.99 -7.59 -1.47
N GLY A 143 -32.70 -8.61 -0.97
CA GLY A 143 -32.21 -10.00 -0.96
C GLY A 143 -30.84 -10.18 -0.29
N PRO A 144 -29.93 -11.02 -0.85
CA PRO A 144 -28.61 -11.28 -0.26
C PRO A 144 -27.72 -10.03 -0.11
N ALA A 145 -27.90 -9.00 -0.96
CA ALA A 145 -27.14 -7.76 -0.83
C ALA A 145 -27.46 -7.03 0.48
N LYS A 146 -28.71 -7.14 0.99
CA LYS A 146 -29.13 -6.52 2.24
C LYS A 146 -28.35 -7.04 3.45
N GLU A 147 -28.21 -8.35 3.59
CA GLU A 147 -27.47 -8.95 4.69
C GLU A 147 -25.96 -8.75 4.56
N LYS A 148 -25.40 -8.78 3.33
CA LYS A 148 -24.01 -8.36 3.11
C LYS A 148 -23.78 -6.92 3.57
N GLN A 149 -24.66 -5.99 3.21
CA GLN A 149 -24.54 -4.58 3.60
C GLN A 149 -24.78 -4.33 5.10
N ARG A 150 -25.52 -5.21 5.78
CA ARG A 150 -25.62 -5.22 7.25
C ARG A 150 -24.26 -5.50 7.91
N LEU A 151 -23.47 -6.42 7.36
CA LEU A 151 -22.12 -6.72 7.83
C LEU A 151 -21.14 -5.57 7.51
N VAL A 152 -21.19 -5.03 6.28
CA VAL A 152 -20.42 -3.85 5.87
C VAL A 152 -20.67 -2.68 6.82
N PHE A 153 -21.93 -2.36 7.11
CA PHE A 153 -22.31 -1.29 8.04
C PHE A 153 -21.64 -1.44 9.42
N ARG A 154 -21.77 -2.63 10.03
CA ARG A 154 -21.17 -2.95 11.34
C ARG A 154 -19.66 -2.85 11.33
N ASN A 155 -19.01 -3.18 10.21
CA ASN A 155 -17.58 -3.04 10.02
C ASN A 155 -17.16 -1.57 9.87
N LEU A 156 -17.88 -0.78 9.06
CA LEU A 156 -17.61 0.64 8.87
C LEU A 156 -17.75 1.43 10.17
N LEU A 157 -18.66 1.06 11.09
CA LEU A 157 -18.80 1.70 12.40
C LEU A 157 -17.59 1.57 13.34
N LYS A 158 -16.63 0.68 13.03
CA LYS A 158 -15.41 0.44 13.85
C LYS A 158 -14.24 1.33 13.44
N ILE A 159 -14.30 1.95 12.26
CA ILE A 159 -13.18 2.70 11.67
C ILE A 159 -13.32 4.18 12.08
N PRO A 160 -12.24 4.85 12.53
CA PRO A 160 -12.30 6.24 12.95
C PRO A 160 -12.34 7.18 11.74
N TRP A 161 -13.53 7.41 11.20
CA TRP A 161 -13.74 8.36 10.10
C TRP A 161 -13.65 9.82 10.57
N GLU A 162 -12.91 10.64 9.83
CA GLU A 162 -13.08 12.10 9.82
C GLU A 162 -14.18 12.50 8.80
N THR A 163 -14.35 11.69 7.75
CA THR A 163 -15.44 11.79 6.76
C THR A 163 -15.74 10.41 6.20
N ALA A 164 -17.02 10.09 5.99
CA ALA A 164 -17.47 8.91 5.26
C ALA A 164 -18.85 9.20 4.64
N ARG A 165 -18.97 9.06 3.33
CA ARG A 165 -20.21 9.32 2.57
C ARG A 165 -20.24 8.56 1.25
N TRP A 166 -21.44 8.36 0.71
CA TRP A 166 -21.64 7.82 -0.63
C TRP A 166 -22.05 8.92 -1.60
N GLU A 167 -21.52 8.86 -2.82
CA GLU A 167 -21.85 9.75 -3.93
C GLU A 167 -22.24 8.90 -5.15
N ALA A 168 -23.31 9.30 -5.84
CA ALA A 168 -23.79 8.65 -7.07
C ALA A 168 -23.62 9.65 -8.25
N PRO A 169 -22.39 9.85 -8.75
CA PRO A 169 -22.06 10.94 -9.67
C PRO A 169 -22.68 10.78 -11.07
N VAL A 170 -23.19 9.58 -11.40
CA VAL A 170 -23.74 9.23 -12.72
C VAL A 170 -25.07 8.48 -12.58
N ALA A 171 -25.94 8.60 -13.58
CA ALA A 171 -27.14 7.77 -13.69
C ALA A 171 -26.75 6.33 -14.09
N PRO A 172 -27.54 5.32 -13.72
CA PRO A 172 -27.22 3.92 -14.06
C PRO A 172 -27.28 3.69 -15.56
N MET A 173 -26.41 2.82 -16.06
CA MET A 173 -26.38 2.34 -17.44
C MET A 173 -26.65 0.84 -17.45
N ASN A 174 -27.67 0.39 -18.20
CA ASN A 174 -28.08 -1.02 -18.29
C ASN A 174 -28.33 -1.71 -16.92
N GLY A 175 -28.88 -0.97 -15.95
CA GLY A 175 -29.11 -1.46 -14.60
C GLY A 175 -27.87 -1.47 -13.69
N GLN A 176 -26.73 -0.97 -14.15
CA GLN A 176 -25.52 -0.84 -13.35
C GLN A 176 -25.26 0.62 -12.98
N LEU A 177 -25.11 0.90 -11.68
CA LEU A 177 -24.75 2.20 -11.12
C LEU A 177 -23.28 2.19 -10.67
N TRP A 178 -22.58 3.31 -10.84
CA TRP A 178 -21.27 3.54 -10.22
C TRP A 178 -21.47 4.43 -9.00
N VAL A 179 -20.94 3.99 -7.85
CA VAL A 179 -21.06 4.71 -6.58
C VAL A 179 -19.68 4.87 -5.95
N ASP A 180 -19.36 6.11 -5.59
CA ASP A 180 -18.10 6.48 -4.95
C ASP A 180 -18.33 6.49 -3.42
N PHE A 181 -17.63 5.65 -2.66
CA PHE A 181 -17.54 5.77 -1.20
C PHE A 181 -16.38 6.72 -0.87
N VAL A 182 -16.72 7.97 -0.59
CA VAL A 182 -15.75 9.01 -0.27
C VAL A 182 -15.50 9.03 1.23
N HIS A 183 -14.26 8.74 1.63
CA HIS A 183 -13.91 8.61 3.03
C HIS A 183 -12.53 9.18 3.38
N GLN A 184 -12.34 9.57 4.63
CA GLN A 184 -11.08 10.02 5.20
C GLN A 184 -10.91 9.37 6.58
N VAL A 185 -9.88 8.55 6.75
CA VAL A 185 -9.53 7.97 8.04
C VAL A 185 -8.79 9.00 8.87
N LYS A 186 -9.31 9.26 10.08
CA LYS A 186 -8.85 10.30 10.99
C LYS A 186 -7.40 10.06 11.41
N GLY A 187 -6.56 11.09 11.29
CA GLY A 187 -5.15 11.01 11.64
C GLY A 187 -4.28 10.16 10.71
N VAL A 188 -4.84 9.72 9.57
CA VAL A 188 -4.17 8.85 8.60
C VAL A 188 -4.18 9.50 7.22
N ASP A 189 -5.38 9.67 6.64
CA ASP A 189 -5.54 10.22 5.29
C ASP A 189 -5.37 11.75 5.31
N ASN A 190 -4.55 12.27 4.39
CA ASN A 190 -4.31 13.70 4.20
C ASN A 190 -5.53 14.45 3.66
N LEU A 191 -6.31 13.79 2.80
CA LEU A 191 -7.52 14.30 2.15
C LEU A 191 -8.55 13.16 2.04
N PRO A 192 -9.86 13.45 1.92
CA PRO A 192 -10.84 12.43 1.57
C PRO A 192 -10.48 11.76 0.24
N ILE A 193 -10.49 10.43 0.24
CA ILE A 193 -10.21 9.57 -0.92
C ILE A 193 -11.50 8.94 -1.46
N THR A 194 -11.43 8.38 -2.66
CA THR A 194 -12.54 7.66 -3.29
C THR A 194 -12.24 6.17 -3.45
N GLU A 195 -13.10 5.32 -2.90
CA GLU A 195 -13.27 3.93 -3.32
C GLU A 195 -14.52 3.80 -4.20
N ARG A 196 -14.53 2.85 -5.15
CA ARG A 196 -15.47 2.82 -6.28
C ARG A 196 -16.16 1.48 -6.44
N TYR A 197 -17.47 1.51 -6.25
CA TYR A 197 -18.35 0.35 -6.28
C TYR A 197 -19.17 0.31 -7.57
N GLY A 198 -19.41 -0.91 -8.07
CA GLY A 198 -20.45 -1.23 -9.03
C GLY A 198 -21.65 -1.82 -8.31
N TRP A 199 -22.80 -1.14 -8.37
CA TRP A 199 -24.07 -1.64 -7.86
C TRP A 199 -24.94 -2.12 -9.02
N GLN A 200 -25.63 -3.25 -8.86
CA GLN A 200 -26.77 -3.58 -9.73
C GLN A 200 -28.05 -3.03 -9.12
N VAL A 201 -28.86 -2.39 -9.95
CA VAL A 201 -29.99 -1.56 -9.52
C VAL A 201 -31.23 -1.74 -10.37
N LEU A 202 -32.38 -1.65 -9.71
CA LEU A 202 -33.70 -1.43 -10.30
C LEU A 202 -34.01 0.07 -10.35
N PRO A 203 -34.92 0.56 -11.21
CA PRO A 203 -35.31 1.97 -11.22
C PRO A 203 -35.77 2.45 -9.83
N VAL A 204 -35.37 3.64 -9.38
CA VAL A 204 -35.68 4.12 -8.02
C VAL A 204 -37.19 4.14 -7.72
N ASP A 205 -38.01 4.35 -8.74
CA ASP A 205 -39.47 4.41 -8.61
C ASP A 205 -40.12 3.00 -8.45
N SER A 206 -39.35 1.90 -8.49
CA SER A 206 -39.87 0.52 -8.36
C SER A 206 -40.07 0.05 -6.92
N GLY A 207 -39.62 0.79 -5.92
CA GLY A 207 -39.76 0.43 -4.51
C GLY A 207 -38.72 1.11 -3.61
N THR A 208 -38.57 0.62 -2.38
CA THR A 208 -37.48 1.05 -1.48
C THR A 208 -36.23 0.20 -1.63
N GLU A 209 -36.39 -1.11 -1.85
CA GLU A 209 -35.28 -2.06 -2.03
C GLU A 209 -34.91 -2.13 -3.52
N VAL A 210 -34.02 -1.24 -3.95
CA VAL A 210 -33.69 -1.00 -5.37
C VAL A 210 -32.26 -1.40 -5.74
N VAL A 211 -31.40 -1.75 -4.78
CA VAL A 211 -30.04 -2.24 -5.01
C VAL A 211 -29.97 -3.75 -4.79
N THR A 212 -29.62 -4.52 -5.80
CA THR A 212 -29.73 -6.00 -5.82
C THR A 212 -28.39 -6.73 -5.74
N ASP A 213 -27.27 -6.08 -6.08
CA ASP A 213 -25.90 -6.59 -5.92
C ASP A 213 -24.93 -5.41 -5.66
N VAL A 214 -23.85 -5.67 -4.91
CA VAL A 214 -22.78 -4.70 -4.60
C VAL A 214 -21.42 -5.38 -4.71
N GLY A 215 -20.60 -4.89 -5.64
CA GLY A 215 -19.22 -5.34 -5.82
C GLY A 215 -18.37 -4.36 -6.63
N GLY A 216 -17.38 -4.89 -7.35
CA GLY A 216 -16.51 -4.11 -8.23
C GLY A 216 -17.24 -3.58 -9.48
N ILE A 217 -16.68 -2.53 -10.08
CA ILE A 217 -17.23 -1.95 -11.31
C ILE A 217 -17.07 -2.93 -12.48
N LYS A 218 -18.20 -3.33 -13.06
CA LYS A 218 -18.28 -4.21 -14.24
C LYS A 218 -18.40 -3.39 -15.54
N GLY A 219 -17.96 -3.96 -16.66
CA GLY A 219 -18.12 -3.40 -18.00
C GLY A 219 -19.42 -3.86 -18.68
N SER A 220 -19.66 -3.40 -19.91
CA SER A 220 -20.81 -3.84 -20.72
C SER A 220 -20.84 -5.35 -21.00
N GLU A 221 -19.69 -6.03 -20.92
CA GLU A 221 -19.56 -7.50 -21.00
C GLU A 221 -19.71 -8.22 -19.64
N GLY A 222 -20.04 -7.50 -18.56
CA GLY A 222 -20.17 -8.04 -17.19
C GLY A 222 -18.85 -8.35 -16.47
N LYS A 223 -17.70 -8.22 -17.15
CA LYS A 223 -16.34 -8.39 -16.57
C LYS A 223 -15.98 -7.21 -15.66
N ASP A 224 -15.25 -7.45 -14.57
CA ASP A 224 -14.66 -6.36 -13.76
C ASP A 224 -13.71 -5.51 -14.62
N LEU A 225 -13.80 -4.19 -14.50
CA LEU A 225 -12.99 -3.23 -15.28
C LEU A 225 -11.60 -2.95 -14.69
N GLY A 226 -11.24 -3.58 -13.57
CA GLY A 226 -9.90 -3.47 -12.98
C GLY A 226 -9.61 -2.17 -12.22
N PHE A 227 -10.50 -1.16 -12.26
CA PHE A 227 -10.34 0.09 -11.50
C PHE A 227 -11.31 0.18 -10.31
N GLY A 228 -10.95 0.97 -9.28
CA GLY A 228 -11.87 1.40 -8.22
C GLY A 228 -11.62 0.88 -6.81
N TYR A 229 -10.52 0.17 -6.54
CA TYR A 229 -10.11 -0.27 -5.19
C TYR A 229 -11.07 -1.18 -4.40
N TYR A 230 -12.18 -1.65 -4.97
CA TYR A 230 -12.94 -2.77 -4.39
C TYR A 230 -12.21 -4.11 -4.60
N PRO A 231 -12.22 -5.06 -3.65
CA PRO A 231 -12.84 -4.98 -2.32
C PRO A 231 -11.93 -4.41 -1.23
N ALA A 232 -12.51 -3.66 -0.30
CA ALA A 232 -11.89 -3.32 0.97
C ALA A 232 -12.15 -4.39 2.06
N PRO A 233 -11.45 -4.35 3.20
CA PRO A 233 -11.64 -5.30 4.31
C PRO A 233 -13.10 -5.36 4.80
N TRP A 234 -13.78 -4.21 4.88
CA TRP A 234 -15.16 -4.16 5.37
C TRP A 234 -16.17 -4.85 4.45
N ASP A 235 -15.82 -5.10 3.19
CA ASP A 235 -16.64 -5.82 2.20
C ASP A 235 -16.49 -7.35 2.25
N LEU A 236 -15.47 -7.86 2.95
CA LEU A 236 -15.04 -9.26 2.88
C LEU A 236 -15.29 -10.10 4.13
N TYR A 237 -15.15 -9.52 5.33
CA TYR A 237 -15.29 -10.28 6.58
C TYR A 237 -16.64 -10.01 7.26
N ASP A 238 -17.24 -11.04 7.84
CA ASP A 238 -18.45 -10.91 8.67
C ASP A 238 -18.22 -10.03 9.90
N ASP A 239 -17.02 -10.06 10.47
CA ASP A 239 -16.61 -9.23 11.61
C ASP A 239 -15.13 -8.80 11.45
N LEU A 240 -14.88 -7.50 11.30
CA LEU A 240 -13.54 -6.89 11.43
C LEU A 240 -13.16 -6.66 12.89
N THR A 241 -11.88 -6.87 13.22
CA THR A 241 -11.25 -6.26 14.40
C THR A 241 -10.41 -5.07 13.94
N VAL A 242 -10.59 -3.91 14.60
CA VAL A 242 -9.86 -2.66 14.32
C VAL A 242 -9.14 -2.23 15.59
N GLN A 243 -7.87 -1.88 15.46
CA GLN A 243 -7.03 -1.31 16.50
C GLN A 243 -6.56 0.08 16.06
N VAL A 244 -6.72 1.06 16.95
CA VAL A 244 -6.29 2.45 16.71
C VAL A 244 -5.15 2.77 17.67
N ARG A 245 -4.13 3.44 17.15
CA ARG A 245 -3.01 4.05 17.87
C ARG A 245 -2.76 5.43 17.27
N ASP A 246 -1.88 6.20 17.89
CA ASP A 246 -1.44 7.48 17.33
C ASP A 246 -0.81 7.24 15.94
N HIS A 247 -1.27 8.00 14.94
CA HIS A 247 -0.90 7.84 13.52
C HIS A 247 -1.11 6.46 12.86
N LEU A 248 -1.86 5.52 13.47
CA LEU A 248 -2.07 4.18 12.92
C LEU A 248 -3.50 3.67 13.15
N VAL A 249 -4.13 3.21 12.06
CA VAL A 249 -5.31 2.34 12.09
C VAL A 249 -4.92 1.00 11.50
N ALA A 250 -4.92 -0.06 12.31
CA ALA A 250 -4.60 -1.42 11.92
C ALA A 250 -5.84 -2.31 12.04
N MET A 251 -6.05 -3.25 11.11
CA MET A 251 -7.20 -4.16 11.15
C MET A 251 -6.94 -5.53 10.55
N ALA A 252 -7.79 -6.48 10.90
CA ALA A 252 -7.80 -7.86 10.39
C ALA A 252 -9.20 -8.47 10.52
N GLY A 253 -9.42 -9.63 9.90
CA GLY A 253 -10.57 -10.48 10.20
C GLY A 253 -10.65 -10.84 11.69
N LYS A 254 -11.85 -11.09 12.23
CA LYS A 254 -12.05 -11.41 13.65
C LYS A 254 -11.27 -12.63 14.13
N ASP A 255 -11.10 -13.60 13.25
CA ASP A 255 -10.36 -14.83 13.46
C ASP A 255 -8.83 -14.64 13.38
N GLN A 256 -8.36 -13.40 13.22
CA GLN A 256 -6.96 -12.96 13.31
C GLN A 256 -6.76 -11.86 14.38
N ALA A 257 -7.75 -11.68 15.28
CA ALA A 257 -7.68 -10.64 16.31
C ALA A 257 -6.51 -10.80 17.29
N ALA A 258 -6.00 -12.03 17.51
CA ALA A 258 -4.90 -12.28 18.44
C ALA A 258 -3.57 -11.77 17.87
N GLU A 259 -3.30 -12.06 16.61
CA GLU A 259 -2.14 -11.60 15.84
C GLU A 259 -2.16 -10.08 15.70
N LEU A 260 -3.31 -9.49 15.36
CA LEU A 260 -3.47 -8.03 15.31
C LEU A 260 -3.15 -7.36 16.67
N ASN A 261 -3.64 -7.93 17.78
CA ASN A 261 -3.36 -7.42 19.12
C ASN A 261 -1.88 -7.57 19.51
N ARG A 262 -1.20 -8.61 19.03
CA ARG A 262 0.24 -8.85 19.24
C ARG A 262 1.10 -7.85 18.45
N ASP A 263 0.71 -7.56 17.21
CA ASP A 263 1.56 -6.85 16.24
C ASP A 263 1.35 -5.33 16.22
N VAL A 264 0.14 -4.85 16.56
CA VAL A 264 -0.21 -3.42 16.42
C VAL A 264 0.71 -2.47 17.20
N ASP A 265 1.20 -2.86 18.37
CA ASP A 265 2.10 -2.00 19.16
C ASP A 265 3.52 -1.95 18.57
N VAL A 266 3.94 -2.96 17.78
CA VAL A 266 5.18 -2.93 16.99
C VAL A 266 5.00 -1.97 15.81
N LEU A 267 3.90 -2.13 15.07
CA LEU A 267 3.54 -1.27 13.93
C LEU A 267 3.36 0.20 14.35
N ALA A 268 2.82 0.48 15.54
CA ALA A 268 2.65 1.84 16.04
C ALA A 268 3.98 2.54 16.40
N ARG A 269 4.98 1.78 16.88
CA ARG A 269 6.33 2.33 17.09
C ARG A 269 7.00 2.65 15.75
N THR A 270 6.90 1.72 14.81
CA THR A 270 7.35 1.85 13.42
C THR A 270 6.76 3.11 12.76
N ALA A 271 5.44 3.26 12.78
CA ALA A 271 4.72 4.44 12.29
C ALA A 271 5.26 5.75 12.86
N LYS A 272 5.46 5.80 14.18
CA LYS A 272 5.98 6.98 14.87
C LYS A 272 7.42 7.31 14.48
N ASP A 273 8.29 6.30 14.41
CA ASP A 273 9.71 6.48 14.06
C ASP A 273 9.87 7.01 12.64
N ASP A 274 9.09 6.48 11.70
CA ASP A 274 9.18 6.86 10.28
C ASP A 274 8.60 8.25 10.02
N LEU A 275 7.46 8.59 10.65
CA LEU A 275 6.91 9.94 10.61
C LEU A 275 7.85 10.96 11.28
N ALA A 276 8.52 10.59 12.37
CA ALA A 276 9.51 11.46 13.01
C ALA A 276 10.75 11.66 12.13
N ALA A 277 11.20 10.64 11.40
CA ALA A 277 12.27 10.77 10.42
C ALA A 277 11.84 11.66 9.24
N TRP A 278 10.64 11.45 8.71
CA TRP A 278 10.06 12.29 7.66
C TRP A 278 9.94 13.76 8.09
N GLN A 279 9.32 14.03 9.24
CA GLN A 279 9.19 15.39 9.79
C GLN A 279 10.54 16.08 10.00
N LYS A 280 11.60 15.34 10.30
CA LYS A 280 12.95 15.89 10.54
C LYS A 280 13.70 16.24 9.25
N TYR A 281 13.50 15.49 8.16
CA TYR A 281 14.39 15.53 6.99
C TYR A 281 13.72 15.81 5.65
N ALA A 282 12.40 15.63 5.55
CA ALA A 282 11.67 15.89 4.32
C ALA A 282 11.66 17.38 3.97
N PRO A 283 11.54 17.72 2.68
CA PRO A 283 11.28 19.09 2.26
C PRO A 283 9.93 19.57 2.82
N ALA A 284 9.80 20.89 2.96
CA ALA A 284 8.54 21.50 3.36
C ALA A 284 7.41 21.19 2.34
N PRO A 285 6.14 21.04 2.79
CA PRO A 285 4.99 20.85 1.91
C PRO A 285 4.87 21.88 0.78
N VAL A 286 4.34 21.44 -0.36
CA VAL A 286 4.05 22.30 -1.52
C VAL A 286 2.55 22.23 -1.82
N GLY A 287 1.81 23.26 -1.39
CA GLY A 287 0.36 23.28 -1.47
C GLY A 287 -0.27 22.14 -0.68
N ASP A 288 -1.23 21.43 -1.29
CA ASP A 288 -1.87 20.24 -0.71
C ASP A 288 -0.96 18.99 -0.72
N ARG A 289 0.22 19.04 -1.34
CA ARG A 289 1.18 17.92 -1.39
C ARG A 289 2.14 17.96 -0.20
N LYS A 290 1.94 17.01 0.71
CA LYS A 290 2.77 16.69 1.88
C LYS A 290 2.82 15.18 2.06
N GLY A 291 3.83 14.66 2.75
CA GLY A 291 3.84 13.23 3.12
C GLY A 291 2.64 12.82 3.99
N ALA A 292 2.42 11.52 4.16
CA ALA A 292 1.28 10.99 4.92
C ALA A 292 1.20 11.53 6.36
N SER A 293 -0.02 11.65 6.89
CA SER A 293 -0.25 12.02 8.29
C SER A 293 -0.31 10.81 9.22
N GLY A 294 -0.43 9.60 8.68
CA GLY A 294 -0.48 8.32 9.40
C GLY A 294 -0.74 7.16 8.43
N PHE A 295 -1.03 5.98 8.98
CA PHE A 295 -1.07 4.72 8.21
C PHE A 295 -2.37 3.94 8.39
N PHE A 296 -2.83 3.34 7.30
CA PHE A 296 -3.91 2.37 7.28
C PHE A 296 -3.35 1.00 6.91
N VAL A 297 -3.35 0.07 7.87
CA VAL A 297 -2.73 -1.27 7.70
C VAL A 297 -3.79 -2.36 7.83
N VAL A 298 -3.78 -3.31 6.91
CA VAL A 298 -4.54 -4.56 6.98
C VAL A 298 -3.56 -5.71 7.16
N LEU A 299 -3.77 -6.51 8.20
CA LEU A 299 -3.08 -7.78 8.39
C LEU A 299 -3.96 -8.90 7.85
N GLU A 300 -3.41 -9.73 6.97
CA GLU A 300 -4.13 -10.82 6.30
C GLU A 300 -3.29 -12.10 6.34
N LYS A 301 -3.92 -13.21 6.74
CA LYS A 301 -3.32 -14.55 6.83
C LYS A 301 -3.72 -15.46 5.67
N ASN A 302 -4.57 -15.00 4.75
CA ASN A 302 -5.00 -15.70 3.56
C ASN A 302 -4.47 -15.00 2.31
N ARG A 303 -3.47 -15.62 1.66
CA ARG A 303 -2.82 -15.09 0.45
C ARG A 303 -3.81 -14.77 -0.69
N ASP A 304 -4.87 -15.56 -0.83
CA ASP A 304 -5.89 -15.33 -1.87
C ASP A 304 -6.77 -14.11 -1.60
N VAL A 305 -6.85 -13.64 -0.34
CA VAL A 305 -7.56 -12.41 0.03
C VAL A 305 -6.58 -11.23 0.00
N TYR A 306 -5.35 -11.41 0.47
CA TYR A 306 -4.24 -10.47 0.35
C TYR A 306 -4.10 -9.97 -1.10
N ASN A 307 -4.05 -10.90 -2.07
CA ASN A 307 -3.94 -10.60 -3.50
C ASN A 307 -5.18 -9.89 -4.11
N LYS A 308 -6.28 -9.71 -3.36
CA LYS A 308 -7.53 -9.10 -3.84
C LYS A 308 -7.82 -7.74 -3.19
N LEU A 309 -7.44 -7.57 -1.92
CA LEU A 309 -7.71 -6.36 -1.14
C LEU A 309 -7.21 -5.11 -1.88
N TYR A 310 -8.07 -4.10 -1.97
CA TYR A 310 -7.83 -2.81 -2.62
C TYR A 310 -7.42 -2.86 -4.09
N LYS A 311 -7.61 -3.98 -4.79
CA LYS A 311 -6.95 -4.27 -6.07
C LYS A 311 -5.42 -4.19 -5.95
N GLY A 312 -4.87 -4.81 -4.90
CA GLY A 312 -3.49 -5.31 -4.90
C GLY A 312 -3.21 -6.00 -6.24
N ASP A 313 -1.99 -5.83 -6.73
CA ASP A 313 -1.55 -5.56 -8.13
C ASP A 313 -2.15 -6.32 -9.35
N GLY A 314 -3.12 -7.19 -9.14
CA GLY A 314 -3.83 -7.98 -10.14
C GLY A 314 -3.08 -9.26 -10.53
N LYS A 315 -1.86 -9.46 -10.04
CA LYS A 315 -1.06 -10.64 -10.34
C LYS A 315 -1.43 -11.76 -9.37
N ALA A 316 -2.25 -12.69 -9.85
CA ALA A 316 -2.26 -14.02 -9.29
C ALA A 316 -0.81 -14.57 -9.31
N ASN A 317 -0.27 -14.85 -8.13
CA ASN A 317 1.06 -15.42 -7.87
C ASN A 317 2.28 -14.47 -7.89
N ASP A 318 2.17 -13.18 -7.52
CA ASP A 318 3.36 -12.52 -6.95
C ASP A 318 3.58 -13.01 -5.51
N SER A 319 4.04 -14.26 -5.37
CA SER A 319 4.12 -14.97 -4.08
C SER A 319 5.32 -14.57 -3.22
N LEU A 320 6.08 -13.55 -3.63
CA LEU A 320 7.32 -13.13 -2.96
C LEU A 320 7.14 -11.87 -2.11
N GLU A 321 6.20 -10.99 -2.47
CA GLU A 321 5.96 -9.75 -1.72
C GLU A 321 5.26 -10.02 -0.37
N ALA A 322 5.80 -9.50 0.73
CA ALA A 322 5.25 -9.69 2.07
C ALA A 322 4.32 -8.54 2.52
N GLY A 323 4.33 -7.44 1.78
CA GLY A 323 3.47 -6.29 1.95
C GLY A 323 3.21 -5.61 0.62
N VAL A 324 2.21 -4.74 0.59
CA VAL A 324 1.93 -3.85 -0.54
C VAL A 324 1.26 -2.57 -0.07
N ASN A 325 1.78 -1.43 -0.53
CA ASN A 325 1.20 -0.11 -0.35
C ASN A 325 0.49 0.37 -1.64
N MET A 326 -0.80 0.69 -1.52
CA MET A 326 -1.64 1.17 -2.63
C MET A 326 -2.01 2.65 -2.44
N PRO A 327 -1.51 3.56 -3.31
CA PRO A 327 -1.87 4.97 -3.26
C PRO A 327 -3.32 5.22 -3.71
N MET A 328 -4.07 5.95 -2.89
CA MET A 328 -5.50 6.21 -3.09
C MET A 328 -5.73 7.64 -3.57
N ARG A 329 -6.40 7.80 -4.71
CA ARG A 329 -6.75 9.13 -5.25
C ARG A 329 -7.67 9.89 -4.30
N ALA A 330 -7.38 11.17 -4.09
CA ALA A 330 -8.28 12.10 -3.42
C ALA A 330 -9.60 12.22 -4.19
N SER A 331 -10.72 12.40 -3.51
CA SER A 331 -12.03 12.56 -4.15
C SER A 331 -12.10 13.86 -4.97
N ASP A 332 -11.52 14.93 -4.45
CA ASP A 332 -11.39 16.21 -5.14
C ASP A 332 -10.09 16.27 -5.95
N GLN A 333 -10.16 15.82 -7.21
CA GLN A 333 -9.06 15.97 -8.17
C GLN A 333 -8.97 17.39 -8.77
N SER A 334 -9.90 18.31 -8.50
CA SER A 334 -9.85 19.68 -9.07
C SER A 334 -8.71 20.54 -8.51
N LYS A 335 -8.13 20.08 -7.39
CA LYS A 335 -6.94 20.63 -6.73
C LYS A 335 -5.62 20.13 -7.31
N ALA A 336 -5.64 19.13 -8.18
CA ALA A 336 -4.46 18.71 -8.92
C ALA A 336 -4.09 19.75 -9.99
N GLY A 337 -2.81 19.84 -10.36
CA GLY A 337 -2.42 20.57 -11.57
C GLY A 337 -3.01 19.94 -12.84
N PRO A 338 -3.04 20.66 -13.97
CA PRO A 338 -3.38 20.06 -15.27
C PRO A 338 -2.53 18.82 -15.52
N ASP A 339 -3.18 17.73 -15.93
CA ASP A 339 -2.59 16.39 -16.16
C ASP A 339 -1.91 15.74 -14.93
N GLU A 340 -2.04 16.32 -13.73
CA GLU A 340 -1.60 15.70 -12.49
C GLU A 340 -2.70 14.89 -11.79
N MET A 341 -2.30 13.95 -10.95
CA MET A 341 -3.17 13.29 -9.96
C MET A 341 -2.89 13.81 -8.55
N LEU A 342 -3.92 13.81 -7.70
CA LEU A 342 -3.79 14.08 -6.26
C LEU A 342 -4.07 12.81 -5.46
N ILE A 343 -3.14 12.41 -4.60
CA ILE A 343 -3.27 11.25 -3.72
C ILE A 343 -3.64 11.73 -2.32
N GLY A 344 -4.76 11.26 -1.79
CA GLY A 344 -5.29 11.68 -0.49
C GLY A 344 -4.81 10.82 0.69
N GLY A 345 -4.36 9.60 0.41
CA GLY A 345 -3.91 8.64 1.41
C GLY A 345 -3.42 7.35 0.75
N SER A 346 -3.20 6.31 1.54
CA SER A 346 -2.78 4.99 1.03
C SER A 346 -3.33 3.87 1.88
N ARG A 347 -3.35 2.65 1.33
CA ARG A 347 -3.76 1.43 2.03
C ARG A 347 -2.60 0.45 1.99
N ILE A 348 -2.16 -0.02 3.16
CA ILE A 348 -1.14 -1.06 3.28
C ILE A 348 -1.84 -2.38 3.59
N VAL A 349 -1.46 -3.45 2.91
CA VAL A 349 -1.86 -4.82 3.24
C VAL A 349 -0.58 -5.64 3.46
N MET A 350 -0.53 -6.45 4.52
CA MET A 350 0.62 -7.29 4.86
C MET A 350 0.20 -8.76 4.99
N ASP A 351 1.00 -9.66 4.41
CA ASP A 351 0.80 -11.11 4.54
C ASP A 351 1.47 -11.62 5.82
N THR A 352 0.65 -12.07 6.76
CA THR A 352 1.11 -12.55 8.07
C THR A 352 1.47 -14.04 8.10
N THR A 353 1.44 -14.75 6.97
CA THR A 353 1.86 -16.17 6.89
C THR A 353 3.38 -16.33 6.88
N GLY A 354 4.11 -15.29 6.44
CA GLY A 354 5.56 -15.32 6.28
C GLY A 354 6.34 -15.39 7.60
N SER A 355 7.62 -15.76 7.51
CA SER A 355 8.56 -15.85 8.65
C SER A 355 8.70 -14.53 9.44
N ARG A 356 8.46 -13.38 8.78
CA ARG A 356 8.41 -12.06 9.41
C ARG A 356 7.39 -11.95 10.56
N PHE A 357 6.29 -12.70 10.49
CA PHE A 357 5.21 -12.70 11.50
C PHE A 357 5.17 -13.97 12.37
N THR A 358 5.87 -15.03 11.96
CA THR A 358 5.77 -16.38 12.55
C THR A 358 7.06 -16.92 13.17
N SER A 359 8.22 -16.32 12.90
CA SER A 359 9.50 -16.74 13.48
C SER A 359 9.68 -16.32 14.95
N SER A 360 10.71 -16.86 15.62
CA SER A 360 11.11 -16.40 16.95
C SER A 360 11.57 -14.94 17.00
N GLN A 361 11.94 -14.35 15.85
CA GLN A 361 12.33 -12.94 15.69
C GLN A 361 11.22 -12.10 15.05
N TRP A 362 9.95 -12.51 15.18
CA TRP A 362 8.81 -11.82 14.55
C TRP A 362 8.74 -10.31 14.86
N GLN A 363 9.23 -9.85 16.02
CA GLN A 363 9.26 -8.41 16.34
C GLN A 363 10.17 -7.62 15.39
N ASP A 364 11.33 -8.17 15.03
CA ASP A 364 12.23 -7.59 14.04
C ASP A 364 11.60 -7.67 12.64
N GLY A 365 10.96 -8.79 12.30
CA GLY A 365 10.30 -9.00 11.00
C GLY A 365 9.08 -8.11 10.77
N VAL A 366 8.28 -7.84 11.81
CA VAL A 366 7.15 -6.89 11.77
C VAL A 366 7.65 -5.44 11.75
N THR A 367 8.77 -5.14 12.43
CA THR A 367 9.40 -3.81 12.35
C THR A 367 9.95 -3.55 10.94
N ASP A 368 10.60 -4.54 10.34
CA ASP A 368 11.16 -4.52 8.98
C ASP A 368 10.10 -4.20 7.91
N ILE A 369 9.13 -5.11 7.71
CA ILE A 369 8.05 -4.90 6.71
C ILE A 369 7.17 -3.71 7.07
N GLY A 370 6.97 -3.44 8.36
CA GLY A 370 6.26 -2.26 8.83
C GLY A 370 6.89 -0.98 8.28
N ARG A 371 8.21 -0.83 8.43
CA ARG A 371 8.93 0.37 7.98
C ARG A 371 9.02 0.46 6.46
N HIS A 372 9.20 -0.68 5.78
CA HIS A 372 9.21 -0.72 4.31
C HIS A 372 7.91 -0.18 3.70
N GLU A 373 6.77 -0.73 4.12
CA GLU A 373 5.47 -0.31 3.58
C GLU A 373 5.05 1.09 4.06
N MET A 374 5.41 1.47 5.30
CA MET A 374 5.13 2.82 5.81
C MET A 374 5.99 3.89 5.11
N ALA A 375 7.21 3.58 4.70
CA ALA A 375 8.01 4.46 3.84
C ALA A 375 7.30 4.76 2.52
N HIS A 376 6.82 3.72 1.82
CA HIS A 376 6.02 3.85 0.60
C HIS A 376 4.76 4.69 0.82
N ALA A 377 4.03 4.44 1.91
CA ALA A 377 2.84 5.21 2.26
C ALA A 377 3.13 6.68 2.57
N ILE A 378 4.28 7.00 3.23
CA ILE A 378 4.70 8.37 3.51
C ILE A 378 4.83 9.19 2.23
N VAL A 379 5.45 8.64 1.18
CA VAL A 379 5.76 9.39 -0.06
C VAL A 379 4.66 9.31 -1.12
N ALA A 380 3.76 8.34 -1.05
CA ALA A 380 2.64 8.18 -1.98
C ALA A 380 1.79 9.47 -2.23
N PRO A 381 1.43 10.29 -1.21
CA PRO A 381 0.78 11.59 -1.40
C PRO A 381 1.51 12.60 -2.31
N LEU A 382 2.82 12.43 -2.51
CA LEU A 382 3.63 13.33 -3.35
C LEU A 382 3.50 13.03 -4.85
N LEU A 383 3.01 11.83 -5.22
CA LEU A 383 2.88 11.42 -6.61
C LEU A 383 2.04 12.40 -7.43
N THR A 384 2.63 12.95 -8.50
CA THR A 384 1.91 13.85 -9.43
C THR A 384 1.38 13.16 -10.67
N ALA A 385 1.97 12.05 -11.12
CA ALA A 385 1.64 11.44 -12.41
C ALA A 385 1.02 10.04 -12.21
N GLN A 386 0.18 9.63 -13.15
CA GLN A 386 -0.15 8.22 -13.30
C GLN A 386 1.00 7.50 -14.03
N PRO A 387 1.20 6.19 -13.78
CA PRO A 387 2.11 5.38 -14.58
C PRO A 387 1.74 5.45 -16.08
N GLU A 388 2.65 5.87 -16.94
CA GLU A 388 2.51 5.70 -18.38
C GLU A 388 2.89 4.26 -18.77
N PHE A 389 2.35 3.75 -19.88
CA PHE A 389 2.56 2.35 -20.31
C PHE A 389 4.02 1.99 -20.63
N ASP A 390 4.90 2.99 -20.80
CA ASP A 390 6.34 2.84 -21.00
C ASP A 390 7.15 2.90 -19.69
N GLY A 391 6.47 2.95 -18.54
CA GLY A 391 7.08 3.10 -17.22
C GLY A 391 7.50 4.54 -16.88
N THR A 392 7.35 5.50 -17.80
CA THR A 392 7.58 6.91 -17.47
C THR A 392 6.44 7.44 -16.60
N GLY A 393 6.71 8.47 -15.80
CA GLY A 393 5.73 8.98 -14.82
C GLY A 393 5.73 8.26 -13.46
N ASN A 394 6.46 7.16 -13.31
CA ASN A 394 6.77 6.55 -12.01
C ASN A 394 8.12 7.03 -11.47
N PRO A 395 8.31 7.10 -10.12
CA PRO A 395 9.65 7.13 -9.55
C PRO A 395 10.45 5.89 -10.00
N ARG A 396 11.77 6.01 -10.13
CA ARG A 396 12.65 4.86 -10.44
C ARG A 396 12.46 3.75 -9.42
N ASP A 397 12.40 2.49 -9.85
CA ASP A 397 12.19 1.32 -8.96
C ASP A 397 13.20 1.30 -7.80
N TRP A 398 14.50 1.53 -8.07
CA TRP A 398 15.52 1.59 -7.02
C TRP A 398 15.35 2.76 -6.05
N VAL A 399 14.65 3.84 -6.44
CA VAL A 399 14.37 4.96 -5.54
C VAL A 399 13.14 4.67 -4.68
N ALA A 400 12.12 4.03 -5.26
CA ALA A 400 10.92 3.61 -4.54
C ALA A 400 11.25 2.52 -3.51
N GLU A 401 11.66 1.34 -3.97
CA GLU A 401 11.96 0.20 -3.09
C GLU A 401 13.22 0.44 -2.25
N GLY A 402 14.19 1.18 -2.78
CA GLY A 402 15.35 1.60 -2.01
C GLY A 402 15.01 2.54 -0.87
N PHE A 403 13.92 3.32 -0.95
CA PHE A 403 13.47 4.15 0.17
C PHE A 403 12.81 3.31 1.26
N GLY A 404 12.02 2.29 0.89
CA GLY A 404 11.54 1.28 1.83
C GLY A 404 12.68 0.60 2.59
N GLU A 405 13.66 0.08 1.85
CA GLU A 405 14.87 -0.59 2.37
C GLU A 405 15.78 0.35 3.20
N TYR A 406 15.86 1.62 2.82
CA TYR A 406 16.60 2.63 3.59
C TYR A 406 15.90 2.92 4.93
N MET A 407 14.57 2.99 4.96
CA MET A 407 13.78 3.23 6.17
C MET A 407 13.73 2.01 7.09
N ALA A 408 13.51 0.81 6.54
CA ALA A 408 13.50 -0.46 7.26
C ALA A 408 14.78 -0.68 8.07
N LEU A 409 15.94 -0.40 7.46
CA LEU A 409 17.24 -0.54 8.09
C LEU A 409 17.80 0.78 8.65
N ARG A 410 16.98 1.83 8.79
CA ARG A 410 17.44 3.13 9.28
C ARG A 410 17.96 3.05 10.71
N GLY A 411 19.27 3.28 10.87
CA GLY A 411 19.98 3.14 12.15
C GLY A 411 20.40 1.70 12.48
N ARG A 412 20.29 0.76 11.52
CA ARG A 412 20.65 -0.66 11.64
C ARG A 412 21.79 -1.03 10.67
N ASP A 413 22.78 -0.15 10.51
CA ASP A 413 23.87 -0.28 9.52
C ASP A 413 24.66 -1.60 9.60
N SER A 414 24.69 -2.27 10.76
CA SER A 414 25.25 -3.63 10.87
C SER A 414 24.40 -4.65 10.10
N LEU A 415 23.09 -4.67 10.33
CA LEU A 415 22.15 -5.57 9.67
C LEU A 415 22.13 -5.33 8.15
N ALA A 416 22.16 -4.06 7.72
CA ALA A 416 22.24 -3.72 6.29
C ALA A 416 23.50 -4.30 5.60
N ARG A 417 24.63 -4.40 6.31
CA ARG A 417 25.84 -5.06 5.79
C ARG A 417 25.74 -6.58 5.82
N ASP A 418 25.12 -7.14 6.85
CA ASP A 418 24.93 -8.59 6.98
C ASP A 418 23.97 -9.11 5.89
N GLU A 419 22.87 -8.40 5.62
CA GLU A 419 21.93 -8.68 4.53
C GLU A 419 22.58 -8.49 3.15
N MET A 420 23.35 -7.43 2.93
CA MET A 420 24.12 -7.25 1.68
C MET A 420 25.14 -8.38 1.48
N ALA A 421 25.79 -8.86 2.55
CA ALA A 421 26.68 -10.01 2.46
C ALA A 421 25.93 -11.31 2.13
N ALA A 422 24.75 -11.53 2.71
CA ALA A 422 23.94 -12.72 2.48
C ALA A 422 23.29 -12.75 1.08
N TYR A 423 22.66 -11.65 0.66
CA TYR A 423 21.88 -11.60 -0.59
C TYR A 423 22.74 -11.40 -1.84
N LEU A 424 23.97 -10.88 -1.73
CA LEU A 424 24.90 -10.82 -2.86
C LEU A 424 25.75 -12.08 -3.04
N GLN A 425 25.76 -13.02 -2.08
CA GLN A 425 26.69 -14.17 -2.06
C GLN A 425 26.67 -15.03 -3.34
N ASP A 426 25.52 -15.16 -4.00
CA ASP A 426 25.35 -15.95 -5.23
C ASP A 426 24.92 -15.08 -6.43
N VAL A 427 24.93 -13.75 -6.31
CA VAL A 427 24.37 -12.83 -7.31
C VAL A 427 25.45 -12.03 -8.01
N ARG A 428 25.46 -12.06 -9.35
CA ARG A 428 26.45 -11.34 -10.15
C ARG A 428 26.16 -9.84 -10.18
N PHE A 429 26.89 -9.07 -9.38
CA PHE A 429 26.86 -7.62 -9.45
C PHE A 429 27.45 -7.08 -10.78
N ASN A 430 26.64 -6.34 -11.55
CA ASN A 430 27.03 -5.65 -12.79
C ASN A 430 27.64 -4.26 -12.54
N GLY A 431 27.25 -3.59 -11.46
CA GLY A 431 27.62 -2.18 -11.21
C GLY A 431 26.63 -1.16 -11.78
N GLU A 432 25.40 -1.59 -12.07
CA GLU A 432 24.30 -0.73 -12.50
C GLU A 432 23.28 -0.61 -11.37
N LEU A 433 22.55 0.52 -11.31
CA LEU A 433 21.48 0.67 -10.33
C LEU A 433 20.34 -0.32 -10.67
N PRO A 434 19.69 -0.96 -9.68
CA PRO A 434 18.58 -1.87 -9.93
C PRO A 434 17.46 -1.21 -10.77
N GLY A 435 16.86 -1.95 -11.70
CA GLY A 435 15.85 -1.41 -12.62
C GLY A 435 16.39 -0.60 -13.81
N ASP A 436 17.60 -0.01 -13.73
CA ASP A 436 18.21 0.72 -14.85
C ASP A 436 18.84 -0.27 -15.86
N GLY A 437 17.99 -0.89 -16.69
CA GLY A 437 18.38 -1.78 -17.80
C GLY A 437 18.12 -3.28 -17.58
N ALA A 438 17.67 -3.67 -16.38
CA ALA A 438 17.27 -5.03 -16.03
C ALA A 438 15.94 -5.01 -15.25
N GLU A 439 15.23 -6.14 -15.21
CA GLU A 439 13.98 -6.29 -14.46
C GLU A 439 14.24 -6.18 -12.94
N PHE A 440 13.63 -5.18 -12.28
CA PHE A 440 13.74 -5.03 -10.82
C PHE A 440 13.04 -6.18 -10.09
N TYR A 441 11.78 -6.46 -10.43
CA TYR A 441 10.93 -7.50 -9.83
C TYR A 441 11.23 -8.91 -10.38
N SER A 442 12.52 -9.28 -10.42
CA SER A 442 12.99 -10.55 -10.97
C SER A 442 12.16 -11.75 -10.49
N SER A 443 11.91 -12.70 -11.39
CA SER A 443 11.30 -13.99 -11.06
C SER A 443 12.25 -14.94 -10.30
N ASP A 444 13.56 -14.68 -10.31
CA ASP A 444 14.50 -15.31 -9.39
C ASP A 444 14.50 -14.53 -8.06
N GLY A 445 14.03 -15.18 -7.00
CA GLY A 445 13.97 -14.60 -5.66
C GLY A 445 15.33 -14.14 -5.12
N LYS A 446 16.45 -14.79 -5.47
CA LYS A 446 17.79 -14.33 -5.06
C LYS A 446 18.14 -13.00 -5.73
N GLN A 447 17.92 -12.90 -7.03
CA GLN A 447 18.15 -11.67 -7.79
C GLN A 447 17.20 -10.56 -7.32
N ARG A 448 15.93 -10.88 -7.00
CA ARG A 448 14.98 -9.92 -6.43
C ARG A 448 15.49 -9.39 -5.09
N SER A 449 15.80 -10.24 -4.11
CA SER A 449 16.36 -9.79 -2.82
C SER A 449 17.62 -8.94 -3.00
N ALA A 450 18.54 -9.33 -3.88
CA ALA A 450 19.71 -8.52 -4.20
C ALA A 450 19.36 -7.14 -4.79
N ASN A 451 18.34 -7.04 -5.67
CA ASN A 451 17.89 -5.77 -6.23
C ASN A 451 17.36 -4.81 -5.14
N TYR A 452 16.55 -5.32 -4.22
CA TYR A 452 16.08 -4.57 -3.04
C TYR A 452 17.27 -4.10 -2.18
N THR A 453 18.16 -5.02 -1.78
CA THR A 453 19.30 -4.69 -0.91
C THR A 453 20.24 -3.65 -1.53
N LEU A 454 20.52 -3.75 -2.84
CA LEU A 454 21.32 -2.80 -3.61
C LEU A 454 20.64 -1.43 -3.77
N ALA A 455 19.31 -1.40 -3.94
CA ALA A 455 18.54 -0.17 -4.01
C ALA A 455 18.58 0.59 -2.67
N GLY A 456 18.38 -0.12 -1.56
CA GLY A 456 18.56 0.43 -0.22
C GLY A 456 19.98 0.92 0.02
N ASP A 457 20.99 0.17 -0.43
CA ASP A 457 22.39 0.56 -0.31
C ASP A 457 22.70 1.85 -1.11
N ALA A 458 22.14 2.04 -2.30
CA ALA A 458 22.32 3.26 -3.07
C ALA A 458 21.84 4.52 -2.30
N LEU A 459 20.70 4.45 -1.60
CA LEU A 459 20.24 5.53 -0.74
C LEU A 459 21.02 5.65 0.58
N ARG A 460 21.48 4.54 1.18
CA ARG A 460 22.39 4.58 2.35
C ARG A 460 23.73 5.20 1.98
N PHE A 461 24.29 4.90 0.81
CA PHE A 461 25.49 5.53 0.26
C PHE A 461 25.27 7.04 0.07
N MET A 462 24.15 7.45 -0.54
CA MET A 462 23.77 8.86 -0.65
C MET A 462 23.69 9.53 0.73
N GLY A 463 23.02 8.91 1.70
CA GLY A 463 22.93 9.40 3.09
C GLY A 463 24.29 9.53 3.76
N SER A 464 25.18 8.56 3.58
CA SER A 464 26.54 8.58 4.17
C SER A 464 27.44 9.69 3.63
N LYS A 465 27.19 10.16 2.40
CA LYS A 465 27.97 11.20 1.72
C LYS A 465 27.37 12.60 1.83
N TYR A 466 26.04 12.69 1.79
CA TYR A 466 25.31 13.95 1.60
C TYR A 466 24.24 14.21 2.70
N GLY A 467 24.01 13.25 3.60
CA GLY A 467 23.11 13.34 4.75
C GLY A 467 21.65 12.94 4.47
N ASP A 468 20.94 12.46 5.49
CA ASP A 468 19.53 12.04 5.43
C ASP A 468 18.64 13.07 4.69
N ALA A 469 18.77 14.37 4.98
CA ALA A 469 17.97 15.42 4.33
C ALA A 469 18.10 15.44 2.79
N LYS A 470 19.24 15.03 2.22
CA LYS A 470 19.42 14.91 0.77
C LYS A 470 18.73 13.67 0.21
N VAL A 471 18.75 12.55 0.92
CA VAL A 471 17.98 11.33 0.57
C VAL A 471 16.48 11.63 0.53
N PHE A 472 15.93 12.19 1.61
CA PHE A 472 14.50 12.51 1.70
C PHE A 472 14.07 13.54 0.65
N SER A 473 14.89 14.57 0.39
CA SER A 473 14.61 15.56 -0.67
C SER A 473 14.66 14.95 -2.07
N PHE A 474 15.59 14.03 -2.33
CA PHE A 474 15.72 13.33 -3.60
C PHE A 474 14.53 12.41 -3.88
N VAL A 475 14.13 11.58 -2.90
CA VAL A 475 12.96 10.70 -2.99
C VAL A 475 11.68 11.53 -3.20
N ALA A 476 11.48 12.60 -2.41
CA ALA A 476 10.33 13.49 -2.57
C ALA A 476 10.25 14.11 -3.98
N ALA A 477 11.40 14.52 -4.54
CA ALA A 477 11.47 15.05 -5.90
C ALA A 477 11.17 13.98 -6.97
N GLN A 478 11.68 12.75 -6.80
CA GLN A 478 11.40 11.64 -7.72
C GLN A 478 9.91 11.27 -7.75
N TYR A 479 9.21 11.30 -6.61
CA TYR A 479 7.76 11.07 -6.58
C TYR A 479 6.97 12.26 -7.20
N GLY A 480 7.41 13.50 -6.98
CA GLY A 480 6.74 14.70 -7.49
C GLY A 480 7.04 15.09 -8.94
N ARG A 481 8.19 14.69 -9.49
CA ARG A 481 8.64 14.99 -10.86
C ARG A 481 9.57 13.88 -11.39
N PRO A 482 9.10 12.64 -11.61
CA PRO A 482 9.97 11.51 -11.94
C PRO A 482 10.81 11.68 -13.21
N LYS A 483 10.29 12.41 -14.21
CA LYS A 483 10.97 12.67 -15.49
C LYS A 483 12.19 13.61 -15.37
N GLU A 484 12.42 14.25 -14.22
CA GLU A 484 13.54 15.18 -13.95
C GLU A 484 14.75 14.50 -13.25
N TYR A 485 14.84 13.17 -13.29
CA TYR A 485 15.83 12.33 -12.59
C TYR A 485 17.28 12.87 -12.59
N GLU A 486 17.81 13.28 -13.75
CA GLU A 486 19.18 13.81 -13.87
C GLU A 486 19.40 15.09 -13.06
N GLN A 487 18.43 16.00 -13.07
CA GLN A 487 18.48 17.27 -12.34
C GLN A 487 18.39 17.00 -10.83
N GLN A 488 17.56 16.04 -10.44
CA GLN A 488 17.31 15.69 -9.04
C GLN A 488 18.51 14.97 -8.40
N ILE A 489 19.13 14.01 -9.09
CA ILE A 489 20.32 13.34 -8.57
C ILE A 489 21.52 14.31 -8.52
N THR A 490 21.62 15.23 -9.49
CA THR A 490 22.63 16.31 -9.47
C THR A 490 22.38 17.28 -8.31
N ALA A 491 21.13 17.67 -8.03
CA ALA A 491 20.79 18.53 -6.89
C ALA A 491 21.00 17.84 -5.52
N ALA A 492 20.85 16.51 -5.48
CA ALA A 492 21.07 15.71 -4.28
C ALA A 492 22.57 15.54 -3.96
N THR A 493 23.38 15.24 -4.98
CA THR A 493 24.75 14.70 -4.84
C THR A 493 25.86 15.60 -5.38
N GLY A 494 25.54 16.57 -6.24
CA GLY A 494 26.52 17.33 -7.03
C GLY A 494 27.15 16.54 -8.19
N GLN A 495 26.65 15.34 -8.49
CA GLN A 495 27.16 14.41 -9.50
C GLN A 495 26.12 14.13 -10.58
N SER A 496 26.57 13.86 -11.81
CA SER A 496 25.68 13.32 -12.84
C SER A 496 25.24 11.88 -12.50
N PRO A 497 24.14 11.35 -13.08
CA PRO A 497 23.68 9.98 -12.82
C PRO A 497 24.78 8.93 -12.98
N ALA A 498 25.57 9.02 -14.06
CA ALA A 498 26.67 8.09 -14.33
C ALA A 498 27.82 8.21 -13.33
N GLN A 499 28.12 9.43 -12.83
CA GLN A 499 29.13 9.64 -11.79
C GLN A 499 28.67 9.06 -10.44
N PHE A 500 27.41 9.28 -10.07
CA PHE A 500 26.84 8.70 -8.85
C PHE A 500 26.84 7.16 -8.91
N GLN A 501 26.31 6.57 -9.98
CA GLN A 501 26.30 5.11 -10.17
C GLN A 501 27.72 4.54 -10.14
N SER A 502 28.70 5.19 -10.78
CA SER A 502 30.11 4.75 -10.75
C SER A 502 30.69 4.78 -9.34
N ALA A 503 30.44 5.84 -8.57
CA ALA A 503 30.91 5.99 -7.20
C ALA A 503 30.25 4.98 -6.23
N TRP A 504 28.94 4.77 -6.38
CA TRP A 504 28.20 3.75 -5.63
C TRP A 504 28.65 2.33 -5.99
N ALA A 505 28.80 2.00 -7.28
CA ALA A 505 29.29 0.68 -7.69
C ALA A 505 30.75 0.43 -7.27
N ALA A 506 31.55 1.48 -7.06
CA ALA A 506 32.87 1.37 -6.42
C ALA A 506 32.76 1.13 -4.90
N HIS A 507 31.76 1.73 -4.23
CA HIS A 507 31.43 1.43 -2.83
C HIS A 507 31.05 -0.04 -2.66
N VAL A 508 30.02 -0.53 -3.38
CA VAL A 508 29.55 -1.93 -3.29
C VAL A 508 30.70 -2.92 -3.47
N ARG A 509 31.57 -2.74 -4.49
CA ARG A 509 32.75 -3.61 -4.71
C ARG A 509 33.80 -3.57 -3.59
N ALA A 510 33.78 -2.55 -2.73
CA ALA A 510 34.68 -2.42 -1.60
C ALA A 510 34.09 -2.99 -0.29
N VAL A 511 32.76 -3.09 -0.17
CA VAL A 511 32.08 -3.54 1.06
C VAL A 511 31.36 -4.89 0.93
N ALA A 512 30.98 -5.31 -0.27
CA ALA A 512 30.44 -6.64 -0.52
C ALA A 512 31.53 -7.73 -0.34
N PRO A 513 31.15 -8.96 0.03
CA PRO A 513 32.08 -10.09 0.05
C PRO A 513 32.81 -10.24 -1.29
N LYS A 514 34.13 -10.49 -1.23
CA LYS A 514 34.89 -10.84 -2.43
C LYS A 514 34.69 -12.31 -2.75
N HIS A 515 34.30 -12.59 -3.98
CA HIS A 515 34.25 -13.92 -4.59
C HIS A 515 35.49 -14.16 -5.45
#